data_AF-A0A383VUE6-F1
#
_entry.id   AF-A0A383VUE6-F1
#
_cell.length_a   1.000
_cell.length_b   1.000
_cell.length_c   1.000
_cell.angle_alpha   90.00
_cell.angle_beta   90.00
_cell.angle_gamma   90.00
#
_symmetry.space_group_name_H-M   'P 1'
#
loop_
_entity.id
_entity.type
_entity.pdbx_description
1 polymer ?
#
loop_
_entity_poly.entity_id
_entity_poly.type
_entity_poly.pdbx_seq_one_letter_code
_entity_poly.pdbx_strand_id
1 'polypeptide(L)'
;MSTDLALYEQLNKELVSLVEHFTTLVKATREGLEADESADPKEKDDKGGSTAAAAAPAAASRSERRVPGELLEVVVEKLLAAGHQCIHTVSQLKKSAMVSDFATLMGNVHAVQQRLTSDTYHTTRGLEHIKRDAENLLAELEQHYYSSSHKGPLPSSSQQQGSEAQTGKLAELCAQALQMTGG
;
A
#
# COMPACT_ATOMS: atom_id res chain seq x y z
N MET A 1 -0.57 -15.64 -10.50
CA MET A 1 -0.02 -16.19 -9.25
C MET A 1 1.16 -17.15 -9.43
N SER A 2 1.33 -17.85 -10.57
CA SER A 2 2.50 -18.73 -10.78
C SER A 2 3.83 -18.01 -11.03
N THR A 3 3.79 -16.72 -11.41
CA THR A 3 4.97 -15.93 -11.78
C THR A 3 5.72 -15.37 -10.57
N ASP A 4 4.99 -14.97 -9.52
CA ASP A 4 5.62 -14.41 -8.31
C ASP A 4 6.38 -15.49 -7.53
N LEU A 5 5.83 -16.71 -7.46
CA LEU A 5 6.52 -17.85 -6.85
C LEU A 5 7.86 -18.15 -7.57
N ALA A 6 7.86 -18.12 -8.90
CA ALA A 6 9.08 -18.30 -9.69
C ALA A 6 10.12 -17.18 -9.43
N LEU A 7 9.66 -15.93 -9.27
CA LEU A 7 10.54 -14.80 -8.91
C LEU A 7 11.10 -14.92 -7.49
N TYR A 8 10.31 -15.45 -6.53
CA TYR A 8 10.81 -15.73 -5.18
C TYR A 8 11.86 -16.84 -5.17
N GLU A 9 11.64 -17.93 -5.92
CA GLU A 9 12.62 -18.99 -6.08
C GLU A 9 13.91 -18.49 -6.76
N GLN A 10 13.76 -17.61 -7.75
CA GLN A 10 14.89 -16.95 -8.41
C GLN A 10 15.67 -16.06 -7.44
N LEU A 11 14.98 -15.21 -6.67
CA LEU A 11 15.61 -14.36 -5.65
C LEU A 11 16.38 -15.18 -4.62
N ASN A 12 15.82 -16.31 -4.18
CA ASN A 12 16.47 -17.19 -3.23
C ASN A 12 17.76 -17.79 -3.81
N LYS A 13 17.76 -18.22 -5.08
CA LYS A 13 18.97 -18.70 -5.77
C LYS A 13 20.02 -17.61 -5.90
N GLU A 14 19.62 -16.40 -6.25
CA GLU A 14 20.52 -15.24 -6.37
C GLU A 14 21.15 -14.85 -5.03
N LEU A 15 20.37 -14.88 -3.94
CA LEU A 15 20.86 -14.62 -2.58
C LEU A 15 21.86 -15.68 -2.11
N VAL A 16 21.58 -16.96 -2.36
CA VAL A 16 22.52 -18.05 -2.05
C VAL A 16 23.83 -17.84 -2.81
N SER A 17 23.77 -17.53 -4.10
CA SER A 17 24.96 -17.26 -4.92
C SER A 17 25.73 -16.02 -4.43
N LEU A 18 25.04 -14.97 -3.98
CA LEU A 18 25.67 -13.78 -3.39
C LEU A 18 26.48 -14.14 -2.13
N VAL A 19 25.90 -14.96 -1.24
CA VAL A 19 26.57 -15.43 -0.03
C VAL A 19 27.77 -16.32 -0.36
N GLU A 20 27.66 -17.17 -1.37
CA GLU A 20 28.76 -18.02 -1.84
C GLU A 20 29.94 -17.20 -2.39
N HIS A 21 29.66 -16.21 -3.25
CA HIS A 21 30.67 -15.31 -3.79
C HIS A 21 31.32 -14.47 -2.68
N PHE A 22 30.54 -13.96 -1.74
CA PHE A 22 31.06 -13.21 -0.60
C PHE A 22 31.93 -14.07 0.31
N THR A 23 31.52 -15.30 0.59
CA THR A 23 32.30 -16.26 1.38
C THR A 23 33.62 -16.60 0.68
N THR A 24 33.59 -16.75 -0.64
CA THR A 24 34.79 -16.99 -1.46
C THR A 24 35.73 -15.80 -1.40
N LEU A 25 35.19 -14.58 -1.48
CA LEU A 25 35.96 -13.35 -1.36
C LEU A 25 36.66 -13.24 0.01
N VAL A 26 35.92 -13.47 1.10
CA VAL A 26 36.46 -13.41 2.46
C VAL A 26 37.58 -14.44 2.67
N LYS A 27 37.41 -15.66 2.15
CA LYS A 27 38.46 -16.70 2.23
C LYS A 27 39.71 -16.30 1.46
N ALA A 28 39.55 -15.82 0.22
CA ALA A 28 40.66 -15.37 -0.62
C ALA A 28 41.43 -14.20 0.04
N THR A 29 40.74 -13.25 0.66
CA THR A 29 41.38 -12.14 1.37
C THR A 29 42.12 -12.60 2.63
N ARG A 30 41.55 -13.55 3.39
CA ARG A 30 42.19 -14.08 4.61
C ARG A 30 43.45 -14.89 4.30
N GLU A 31 43.40 -15.73 3.28
CA GLU A 31 44.56 -16.51 2.84
C GLU A 31 45.71 -15.62 2.33
N GLY A 32 45.40 -14.42 1.82
CA GLY A 32 46.40 -13.40 1.47
C GLY A 32 47.02 -12.67 2.66
N LEU A 33 46.35 -12.58 3.81
CA LEU A 33 46.81 -11.86 5.02
C LEU A 33 47.69 -12.75 5.93
N GLU A 34 47.33 -14.03 6.10
CA GLU A 34 48.05 -14.97 6.98
C GLU A 34 49.45 -15.34 6.43
N ALA A 35 49.71 -15.04 5.14
CA ALA A 35 51.00 -15.24 4.51
C ALA A 35 52.03 -14.11 4.81
N ASP A 36 51.60 -12.97 5.37
CA ASP A 36 52.43 -11.79 5.61
C ASP A 36 52.91 -11.70 7.08
N GLU A 37 52.19 -12.32 8.03
CA GLU A 37 52.46 -12.21 9.48
C GLU A 37 53.46 -13.26 10.04
N SER A 38 53.94 -14.20 9.21
CA SER A 38 54.88 -15.26 9.64
C SER A 38 56.37 -14.95 9.36
N ALA A 39 56.71 -13.73 8.96
CA ALA A 39 58.10 -13.28 8.76
C ALA A 39 58.67 -12.59 10.02
N ASP A 40 58.90 -13.35 11.08
CA ASP A 40 59.65 -12.92 12.26
C ASP A 40 61.17 -13.09 11.99
N PRO A 41 62.00 -12.03 11.99
CA PRO A 41 63.42 -12.15 11.69
C PRO A 41 64.18 -12.58 12.95
N LYS A 42 64.41 -13.88 13.09
CA LYS A 42 65.35 -14.43 14.07
C LYS A 42 66.64 -14.92 13.42
N GLU A 43 67.72 -14.73 14.17
CA GLU A 43 69.10 -15.21 13.99
C GLU A 43 70.01 -14.38 13.08
N LYS A 44 71.30 -14.19 13.38
CA LYS A 44 72.15 -14.26 14.60
C LYS A 44 73.52 -13.83 14.06
N ASP A 45 74.32 -13.17 14.88
CA ASP A 45 75.75 -13.02 14.64
C ASP A 45 76.44 -14.39 14.46
N ASP A 46 77.28 -14.58 13.44
CA ASP A 46 78.63 -15.13 13.64
C ASP A 46 79.57 -14.90 12.44
N LYS A 47 80.86 -14.83 12.76
CA LYS A 47 82.01 -14.51 11.90
C LYS A 47 82.48 -15.69 11.03
N GLY A 48 83.02 -15.36 9.85
CA GLY A 48 84.29 -15.93 9.39
C GLY A 48 84.27 -16.77 8.09
N GLY A 49 85.23 -16.47 7.20
CA GLY A 49 85.99 -17.52 6.49
C GLY A 49 85.63 -17.88 5.05
N SER A 50 86.23 -17.15 4.11
CA SER A 50 86.57 -17.45 2.69
C SER A 50 86.61 -18.93 2.22
N THR A 51 86.04 -19.26 1.06
CA THR A 51 86.74 -19.63 -0.21
C THR A 51 85.78 -20.22 -1.29
N ALA A 52 86.24 -20.14 -2.54
CA ALA A 52 85.62 -20.41 -3.85
C ALA A 52 84.75 -21.68 -4.03
N ALA A 53 83.70 -21.58 -4.87
CA ALA A 53 83.61 -22.24 -6.19
C ALA A 53 82.17 -22.23 -6.77
N ALA A 54 82.08 -21.86 -8.05
CA ALA A 54 81.20 -22.37 -9.10
C ALA A 54 79.65 -22.45 -8.94
N ALA A 55 79.01 -21.82 -9.94
CA ALA A 55 77.80 -22.27 -10.66
C ALA A 55 76.40 -21.84 -10.18
N ALA A 56 75.81 -20.99 -11.02
CA ALA A 56 74.39 -20.90 -11.41
C ALA A 56 73.37 -20.21 -10.47
N PRO A 57 72.40 -19.47 -11.04
CA PRO A 57 71.58 -18.51 -10.31
C PRO A 57 70.35 -19.20 -9.71
N ALA A 58 70.29 -19.33 -8.39
CA ALA A 58 69.05 -19.67 -7.70
C ALA A 58 68.21 -18.40 -7.44
N ALA A 59 67.87 -17.68 -8.51
CA ALA A 59 66.82 -16.67 -8.53
C ALA A 59 65.53 -17.31 -9.09
N ALA A 60 65.11 -18.40 -8.49
CA ALA A 60 63.83 -19.08 -8.70
C ALA A 60 63.66 -19.94 -7.46
N SER A 61 62.78 -19.66 -6.51
CA SER A 61 61.36 -19.41 -6.69
C SER A 61 60.82 -18.73 -5.43
N ARG A 62 60.88 -17.40 -5.39
CA ARG A 62 59.97 -16.62 -4.55
C ARG A 62 58.68 -16.44 -5.37
N SER A 63 58.01 -17.55 -5.65
CA SER A 63 56.67 -17.54 -6.21
C SER A 63 55.76 -17.04 -5.10
N GLU A 64 55.67 -15.72 -5.01
CA GLU A 64 54.66 -15.00 -4.26
C GLU A 64 53.33 -15.76 -4.41
N ARG A 65 52.87 -16.42 -3.35
CA ARG A 65 51.46 -16.82 -3.25
C ARG A 65 50.62 -15.59 -2.95
N ARG A 66 50.78 -14.54 -3.77
CA ARG A 66 49.80 -13.48 -3.87
C ARG A 66 48.60 -14.13 -4.52
N VAL A 67 47.46 -14.15 -3.84
CA VAL A 67 46.19 -14.40 -4.52
C VAL A 67 46.16 -13.45 -5.72
N PRO A 68 45.99 -13.96 -6.95
CA PRO A 68 46.02 -13.11 -8.13
C PRO A 68 44.99 -11.99 -7.94
N GLY A 69 45.39 -10.72 -8.05
CA GLY A 69 44.45 -9.59 -7.97
C GLY A 69 43.27 -9.77 -8.93
N GLU A 70 43.53 -10.40 -10.08
CA GLU A 70 42.54 -10.83 -11.06
C GLU A 70 41.45 -11.76 -10.48
N LEU A 71 41.78 -12.67 -9.55
CA LEU A 71 40.78 -13.53 -8.90
C LEU A 71 39.88 -12.72 -7.97
N LEU A 72 40.44 -11.75 -7.26
CA LEU A 72 39.67 -10.87 -6.36
C LEU A 72 38.71 -9.99 -7.17
N GLU A 73 39.20 -9.39 -8.26
CA GLU A 73 38.39 -8.60 -9.19
C GLU A 73 37.23 -9.41 -9.78
N VAL A 74 37.51 -10.62 -10.28
CA VAL A 74 36.47 -11.50 -10.83
C VAL A 74 35.43 -11.90 -9.79
N VAL A 75 35.82 -12.15 -8.54
CA VAL A 75 34.86 -12.50 -7.48
C VAL A 75 34.02 -11.28 -7.08
N VAL A 76 34.62 -10.09 -7.01
CA VAL A 76 33.90 -8.84 -6.74
C VAL A 76 32.91 -8.52 -7.87
N GLU A 77 33.30 -8.69 -9.13
CA GLU A 77 32.41 -8.51 -10.28
C GLU A 77 31.22 -9.47 -10.24
N LYS A 78 31.47 -10.75 -9.93
CA LYS A 78 30.39 -11.75 -9.77
C LYS A 78 29.46 -11.41 -8.61
N LEU A 79 30.01 -10.95 -7.49
CA LEU A 79 29.24 -10.49 -6.33
C LEU A 79 28.37 -9.29 -6.71
N LEU A 80 28.93 -8.32 -7.43
CA LEU A 80 28.21 -7.14 -7.88
C LEU A 80 27.09 -7.50 -8.85
N ALA A 81 27.37 -8.38 -9.82
CA ALA A 81 26.38 -8.89 -10.77
C ALA A 81 25.24 -9.62 -10.06
N ALA A 82 25.54 -10.51 -9.10
CA ALA A 82 24.54 -11.20 -8.29
C ALA A 82 23.70 -10.20 -7.46
N GLY A 83 24.34 -9.17 -6.88
CA GLY A 83 23.65 -8.11 -6.16
C GLY A 83 22.70 -7.31 -7.04
N HIS A 84 23.13 -6.97 -8.26
CA HIS A 84 22.28 -6.31 -9.24
C HIS A 84 21.06 -7.15 -9.63
N GLN A 85 21.23 -8.46 -9.83
CA GLN A 85 20.12 -9.37 -10.13
C GLN A 85 19.12 -9.45 -8.97
N CYS A 86 19.59 -9.59 -7.72
CA CYS A 86 18.72 -9.55 -6.54
C CYS A 86 17.85 -8.29 -6.49
N ILE A 87 18.46 -7.11 -6.67
CA ILE A 87 17.74 -5.83 -6.66
C ILE A 87 16.72 -5.76 -7.80
N HIS A 88 17.08 -6.29 -8.97
CA HIS A 88 16.18 -6.36 -10.11
C HIS A 88 14.96 -7.24 -9.82
N THR A 89 15.17 -8.45 -9.32
CA THR A 89 14.12 -9.42 -8.98
C THR A 89 13.17 -8.86 -7.90
N VAL A 90 13.71 -8.23 -6.85
CA VAL A 90 12.90 -7.53 -5.83
C VAL A 90 12.07 -6.39 -6.44
N SER A 91 12.63 -5.64 -7.38
CA SER A 91 11.92 -4.56 -8.07
C SER A 91 10.76 -5.09 -8.92
N GLN A 92 10.93 -6.25 -9.57
CA GLN A 92 9.85 -6.90 -10.32
C GLN A 92 8.74 -7.40 -9.40
N LEU A 93 9.08 -8.04 -8.28
CA LEU A 93 8.10 -8.45 -7.26
C LEU A 93 7.30 -7.27 -6.73
N LYS A 94 7.96 -6.15 -6.43
CA LYS A 94 7.28 -4.92 -5.98
C LYS A 94 6.30 -4.39 -7.02
N LYS A 95 6.70 -4.34 -8.29
CA LYS A 95 5.82 -3.91 -9.40
C LYS A 95 4.61 -4.83 -9.52
N SER A 96 4.83 -6.15 -9.47
CA SER A 96 3.77 -7.15 -9.54
C SER A 96 2.75 -6.96 -8.41
N ALA A 97 3.21 -6.81 -7.17
CA ALA A 97 2.35 -6.56 -6.01
C ALA A 97 1.54 -5.26 -6.17
N MET A 98 2.18 -4.15 -6.57
CA MET A 98 1.49 -2.88 -6.79
C MET A 98 0.40 -2.96 -7.87
N VAL A 99 0.67 -3.67 -8.96
CA VAL A 99 -0.32 -3.87 -10.04
C VAL A 99 -1.49 -4.73 -9.54
N SER A 100 -1.22 -5.76 -8.75
CA SER A 100 -2.25 -6.62 -8.15
C SER A 100 -3.17 -5.84 -7.20
N ASP A 101 -2.58 -5.03 -6.31
CA ASP A 101 -3.34 -4.20 -5.37
C ASP A 101 -4.18 -3.16 -6.12
N PHE A 102 -3.60 -2.53 -7.15
CA PHE A 102 -4.33 -1.59 -7.99
C PHE A 102 -5.48 -2.24 -8.74
N ALA A 103 -5.30 -3.44 -9.30
CA ALA A 103 -6.36 -4.19 -9.97
C ALA A 103 -7.50 -4.53 -9.00
N THR A 104 -7.16 -4.94 -7.78
CA THR A 104 -8.15 -5.22 -6.72
C THR A 104 -8.92 -3.96 -6.33
N LEU A 105 -8.21 -2.84 -6.15
CA LEU A 105 -8.81 -1.55 -5.85
C LEU A 105 -9.77 -1.11 -6.96
N MET A 106 -9.36 -1.21 -8.23
CA MET A 106 -10.20 -0.88 -9.38
C MET A 106 -11.46 -1.75 -9.44
N GLY A 107 -11.34 -3.06 -9.14
CA GLY A 107 -12.49 -3.96 -9.03
C GLY A 107 -13.48 -3.51 -7.95
N ASN A 108 -12.97 -3.14 -6.77
CA ASN A 108 -13.80 -2.64 -5.67
C ASN A 108 -14.48 -1.31 -6.01
N VAL A 109 -13.76 -0.37 -6.63
CA VAL A 109 -14.31 0.91 -7.09
C VAL A 109 -15.44 0.68 -8.09
N HIS A 110 -15.25 -0.21 -9.07
CA HIS A 110 -16.30 -0.54 -10.03
C HIS A 110 -17.51 -1.19 -9.36
N ALA A 111 -17.31 -2.10 -8.41
CA ALA A 111 -18.41 -2.73 -7.68
C ALA A 111 -19.22 -1.70 -6.87
N VAL A 112 -18.55 -0.78 -6.17
CA VAL A 112 -19.20 0.31 -5.43
C VAL A 112 -19.94 1.25 -6.38
N GLN A 113 -19.34 1.61 -7.51
CA GLN A 113 -19.98 2.46 -8.51
C GLN A 113 -21.26 1.83 -9.06
N GLN A 114 -21.24 0.54 -9.39
CA GLN A 114 -22.43 -0.19 -9.86
C GLN A 114 -23.52 -0.20 -8.79
N ARG A 115 -23.16 -0.47 -7.53
CA ARG A 115 -24.09 -0.44 -6.41
C ARG A 115 -24.72 0.95 -6.23
N LEU A 116 -23.90 2.00 -6.18
CA LEU A 116 -24.39 3.38 -6.04
C LEU A 116 -25.32 3.79 -7.19
N THR A 117 -25.02 3.34 -8.41
CA THR A 117 -25.88 3.60 -9.57
C THR A 117 -27.23 2.91 -9.41
N SER A 118 -27.23 1.64 -8.98
CA SER A 118 -28.46 0.89 -8.70
C SER A 118 -29.27 1.53 -7.57
N ASP A 119 -28.62 1.89 -6.46
CA ASP A 119 -29.25 2.52 -5.31
C ASP A 119 -29.85 3.89 -5.68
N THR A 120 -29.15 4.67 -6.51
CA THR A 120 -29.65 5.93 -7.07
C THR A 120 -30.91 5.67 -7.90
N TYR A 121 -30.89 4.70 -8.80
CA TYR A 121 -32.06 4.34 -9.62
C TYR A 121 -33.27 3.96 -8.77
N HIS A 122 -33.08 3.10 -7.77
CA HIS A 122 -34.16 2.69 -6.86
C HIS A 122 -34.69 3.86 -6.03
N THR A 123 -33.80 4.71 -5.53
CA THR A 123 -34.17 5.90 -4.76
C THR A 123 -34.97 6.88 -5.61
N THR A 124 -34.53 7.15 -6.85
CA THR A 124 -35.27 8.01 -7.79
C THR A 124 -36.66 7.45 -8.10
N ARG A 125 -36.77 6.14 -8.38
CA ARG A 125 -38.06 5.45 -8.57
C ARG A 125 -38.96 5.57 -7.34
N GLY A 126 -38.41 5.40 -6.15
CA GLY A 126 -39.14 5.53 -4.88
C GLY A 126 -39.66 6.96 -4.67
N LEU A 127 -38.83 7.96 -4.92
CA LEU A 127 -39.21 9.37 -4.84
C LEU A 127 -40.32 9.73 -5.84
N GLU A 128 -40.27 9.22 -7.07
CA GLU A 128 -41.34 9.41 -8.05
C GLU A 128 -42.66 8.79 -7.60
N HIS A 129 -42.63 7.66 -6.89
CA HIS A 129 -43.83 7.04 -6.36
C HIS A 129 -44.42 7.86 -5.21
N ILE A 130 -43.58 8.27 -4.25
CA ILE A 130 -44.00 9.13 -3.13
C ILE A 130 -44.58 10.44 -3.65
N LYS A 131 -43.96 11.04 -4.67
CA LYS A 131 -44.46 12.25 -5.31
C LYS A 131 -45.87 12.03 -5.88
N ARG A 132 -46.08 10.95 -6.64
CA ARG A 132 -47.41 10.61 -7.19
C ARG A 132 -48.45 10.39 -6.10
N ASP A 133 -48.08 9.70 -5.01
CA ASP A 133 -48.98 9.45 -3.90
C ASP A 133 -49.35 10.77 -3.19
N ALA A 134 -48.40 11.67 -2.99
CA ALA A 134 -48.65 13.00 -2.43
C ALA A 134 -49.55 13.86 -3.34
N GLU A 135 -49.33 13.82 -4.66
CA GLU A 135 -50.19 14.51 -5.65
C GLU A 135 -51.63 13.97 -5.61
N ASN A 136 -51.80 12.65 -5.50
CA ASN A 136 -53.12 12.03 -5.37
C ASN A 136 -53.82 12.44 -4.06
N LEU A 137 -53.11 12.39 -2.93
CA LEU A 137 -53.66 12.81 -1.63
C LEU A 137 -54.04 14.30 -1.62
N LEU A 138 -53.24 15.16 -2.27
CA LEU A 138 -53.59 16.58 -2.44
C LEU A 138 -54.84 16.75 -3.29
N ALA A 139 -54.96 16.03 -4.41
CA ALA A 139 -56.14 16.08 -5.27
C ALA A 139 -57.41 15.60 -4.54
N GLU A 140 -57.30 14.53 -3.74
CA GLU A 140 -58.41 14.05 -2.89
C GLU A 140 -58.82 15.10 -1.85
N LEU A 141 -57.85 15.74 -1.19
CA LEU A 141 -58.10 16.83 -0.24
C LEU A 141 -58.79 18.03 -0.90
N GLU A 142 -58.32 18.44 -2.08
CA GLU A 142 -58.94 19.50 -2.87
C GLU A 142 -60.37 19.14 -3.25
N GLN A 143 -60.59 17.91 -3.72
CA GLN A 143 -61.93 17.42 -4.06
C GLN A 143 -62.85 17.42 -2.83
N HIS A 144 -62.39 16.96 -1.67
CA HIS A 144 -63.15 17.00 -0.43
C HIS A 144 -63.46 18.43 0.01
N TYR A 145 -62.49 19.34 -0.12
CA TYR A 145 -62.68 20.76 0.19
C TYR A 145 -63.78 21.39 -0.68
N TYR A 146 -63.73 21.17 -2.00
CA TYR A 146 -64.70 21.75 -2.94
C TYR A 146 -66.05 21.03 -3.01
N SER A 147 -66.12 19.74 -2.64
CA SER A 147 -67.36 18.95 -2.63
C SER A 147 -68.13 19.02 -1.31
N SER A 148 -67.46 19.28 -0.18
CA SER A 148 -68.17 19.52 1.07
C SER A 148 -68.92 20.84 0.98
N SER A 149 -70.20 20.85 1.40
CA SER A 149 -70.98 22.10 1.54
C SER A 149 -70.42 23.04 2.62
N HIS A 150 -69.28 22.70 3.23
CA HIS A 150 -68.49 23.57 4.09
C HIS A 150 -67.65 24.53 3.22
N LYS A 151 -68.35 25.40 2.48
CA LYS A 151 -67.77 26.70 2.15
C LYS A 151 -67.52 27.40 3.49
N GLY A 152 -66.30 27.35 3.99
CA GLY A 152 -65.86 28.27 5.03
C GLY A 152 -66.27 29.69 4.60
N PRO A 153 -66.77 30.53 5.51
CA PRO A 153 -67.20 31.87 5.14
C PRO A 153 -66.04 32.55 4.42
N LEU A 154 -66.28 33.11 3.23
CA LEU A 154 -65.36 34.10 2.68
C LEU A 154 -65.13 35.12 3.80
N PRO A 155 -63.90 35.56 4.09
CA PRO A 155 -63.66 36.58 5.10
C PRO A 155 -64.34 37.86 4.64
N SER A 156 -65.61 38.01 5.00
CA SER A 156 -66.34 39.26 4.94
C SER A 156 -65.73 40.14 6.02
N SER A 157 -65.42 41.36 5.63
CA SER A 157 -64.76 42.42 6.42
C SER A 157 -65.47 42.79 7.74
N SER A 158 -66.52 42.06 8.11
CA SER A 158 -67.30 42.20 9.35
C SER A 158 -66.96 41.14 10.42
N GLN A 159 -66.19 40.08 10.10
CA GLN A 159 -65.89 38.98 11.04
C GLN A 159 -64.55 39.13 11.80
N GLN A 160 -63.89 40.28 11.69
CA GLN A 160 -62.60 40.55 12.34
C GLN A 160 -62.71 40.66 13.88
N GLN A 161 -63.90 40.91 14.43
CA GLN A 161 -64.13 40.94 15.89
C GLN A 161 -64.46 39.56 16.51
N GLY A 162 -64.78 38.55 15.71
CA GLY A 162 -65.10 37.20 16.22
C GLY A 162 -63.91 36.22 16.20
N SER A 163 -62.87 36.50 15.41
CA SER A 163 -61.74 35.59 15.22
C SER A 163 -60.79 35.53 16.42
N GLU A 164 -60.67 36.59 17.22
CA GLU A 164 -59.80 36.64 18.41
C GLU A 164 -60.28 35.69 19.52
N ALA A 165 -61.59 35.49 19.65
CA ALA A 165 -62.17 34.56 20.63
C ALA A 165 -61.96 33.09 20.24
N GLN A 166 -61.91 32.77 18.95
CA GLN A 166 -61.68 31.40 18.46
C GLN A 166 -60.19 31.05 18.40
N THR A 167 -59.31 31.99 18.04
CA THR A 167 -57.85 31.79 18.08
C THR A 167 -57.34 31.66 19.52
N GLY A 168 -57.90 32.43 20.47
CA GLY A 168 -57.58 32.27 21.90
C GLY A 168 -57.93 30.89 22.44
N LYS A 169 -59.09 30.36 22.06
CA LYS A 169 -59.56 29.03 22.48
C LYS A 169 -58.76 27.90 21.85
N LEU A 170 -58.30 28.08 20.60
CA LEU A 170 -57.45 27.10 19.92
C LEU A 170 -56.01 27.11 20.49
N ALA A 171 -55.48 28.29 20.82
CA ALA A 171 -54.18 28.44 21.47
C ALA A 171 -54.17 27.80 22.87
N GLU A 172 -55.26 27.94 23.63
CA GLU A 172 -55.43 27.31 24.94
C GLU A 172 -55.48 25.78 24.84
N LEU A 173 -56.18 25.23 23.85
CA LEU A 173 -56.21 23.79 23.58
C LEU A 173 -54.85 23.24 23.13
N CYS A 174 -54.10 23.99 22.32
CA CYS A 174 -52.74 23.62 21.92
C CYS A 174 -51.76 23.63 23.11
N ALA A 175 -51.87 24.62 24.01
CA ALA A 175 -51.07 24.66 25.22
C ALA A 175 -51.39 23.49 26.17
N GLN A 176 -52.66 23.11 26.28
CA GLN A 176 -53.10 21.99 27.11
C GLN A 176 -52.66 20.63 26.54
N ALA A 177 -52.68 20.46 25.22
CA ALA A 177 -52.18 19.26 24.56
C ALA A 177 -50.66 19.07 24.75
N LEU A 178 -49.88 20.15 24.65
CA LEU A 178 -48.43 20.11 24.86
C LEU A 178 -48.04 19.76 26.30
N GLN A 179 -48.83 20.18 27.29
CA GLN A 179 -48.62 19.81 28.70
C GLN A 179 -48.96 18.34 28.99
N MET A 180 -49.89 17.75 28.24
CA MET A 180 -50.28 16.34 28.39
C MET A 180 -49.30 15.37 27.70
N THR A 181 -48.48 15.84 26.77
CA THR A 181 -47.50 15.02 26.02
C THR A 181 -46.05 15.13 26.51
N GLY A 182 -45.81 15.88 27.59
CA GLY A 182 -44.47 16.16 28.14
C GLY A 182 -44.17 15.51 29.49
N GLY A 183 -44.75 14.34 29.80
CA GLY A 183 -44.50 13.55 31.01
C GLY A 183 -44.04 12.13 30.69
#